data_AF-A0A8X7ZZF2-F1
#
_entry.id   AF-A0A8X7ZZF2-F1
#
_cell.length_a   1.000
_cell.length_b   1.000
_cell.length_c   1.000
_cell.angle_alpha   90.00
_cell.angle_beta   90.00
_cell.angle_gamma   90.00
#
_symmetry.space_group_name_H-M   'P 1'
#
loop_
_entity.id
_entity.type
_entity.pdbx_description
1 polymer ?
#
loop_
_entity_poly.entity_id
_entity_poly.type
_entity_poly.pdbx_seq_one_letter_code
_entity_poly.pdbx_strand_id
1 'polypeptide(L)'
;MAIQSYLLLSLLLVFGSCFNSLASTQSDTASFNRKSFPQDFVFGVASSAYQYEGAAFEDGKGPSIWDEYTHKFPSPSLSASSNSFICKISNGSNGDVALDSYHRYKAKQKGKIGITLQSNWFVPLSNSKEDLEAVSRALDFNLGWFMSPLTSGEYPSSMRSLVGERLPKFSKKQAGSIKGSFDFIGLNYYSANYVAHKSQSNDTHPSYETDSHVASFFERDGIPIGPKAGSFWLLVYPSGLHDLLVYIKKAYNDPVIYITENGVDETDNPTLPLKEALIDNQRIDYFHQHLSFVQKAIK
;
A
#
# COMPACT_ATOMS: atom_id res chain seq x y z
N MET A 1 52.36 -54.09 37.19
CA MET A 1 50.96 -53.63 37.14
C MET A 1 50.55 -53.49 35.68
N ALA A 2 49.57 -54.32 35.32
CA ALA A 2 48.78 -54.50 34.10
C ALA A 2 49.07 -53.67 32.82
N ILE A 3 49.41 -54.43 31.77
CA ILE A 3 48.94 -54.27 30.39
C ILE A 3 47.50 -54.82 30.33
N GLN A 4 46.54 -54.15 29.68
CA GLN A 4 45.58 -54.79 28.76
C GLN A 4 44.66 -53.81 28.03
N SER A 5 44.68 -53.94 26.71
CA SER A 5 43.75 -53.50 25.67
C SER A 5 42.28 -53.78 26.00
N TYR A 6 41.35 -52.97 25.49
CA TYR A 6 40.18 -53.43 24.70
C TYR A 6 39.51 -52.25 23.97
N LEU A 7 39.01 -52.59 22.78
CA LEU A 7 38.37 -51.77 21.77
C LEU A 7 36.91 -51.39 22.08
N LEU A 8 36.47 -50.34 21.38
CA LEU A 8 35.18 -50.16 20.64
C LEU A 8 33.91 -49.63 21.35
N LEU A 9 33.35 -48.60 20.68
CA LEU A 9 31.95 -48.10 20.64
C LEU A 9 31.42 -47.47 21.95
N SER A 10 30.81 -46.28 22.00
CA SER A 10 30.23 -45.40 20.99
C SER A 10 29.78 -44.08 21.68
N LEU A 11 29.51 -43.06 20.85
CA LEU A 11 28.69 -41.87 21.11
C LEU A 11 29.29 -40.64 21.85
N LEU A 12 29.14 -39.52 21.13
CA LEU A 12 28.76 -38.18 21.60
C LEU A 12 29.83 -37.27 22.22
N LEU A 13 30.45 -36.44 21.37
CA LEU A 13 30.07 -35.03 21.14
C LEU A 13 31.31 -34.22 20.74
N VAL A 14 31.41 -33.98 19.43
CA VAL A 14 32.38 -33.09 18.81
C VAL A 14 32.01 -31.65 19.21
N PHE A 15 32.76 -31.07 20.15
CA PHE A 15 32.85 -29.62 20.31
C PHE A 15 33.69 -29.06 19.16
N GLY A 16 33.04 -28.87 18.01
CA GLY A 16 33.54 -28.07 16.90
C GLY A 16 33.08 -26.63 17.10
N SER A 17 34.01 -25.76 17.46
CA SER A 17 33.85 -24.31 17.50
C SER A 17 33.56 -23.75 16.10
N CYS A 18 32.29 -23.72 15.72
CA CYS A 18 31.82 -22.95 14.58
C CYS A 18 31.68 -21.48 15.01
N PHE A 19 32.68 -20.69 14.63
CA PHE A 19 32.52 -19.24 14.44
C PHE A 19 31.30 -19.01 13.52
N ASN A 20 30.16 -18.64 14.10
CA ASN A 20 29.12 -17.99 13.32
C ASN A 20 29.60 -16.58 13.01
N SER A 21 30.24 -16.46 11.85
CA SER A 21 30.27 -15.22 11.08
C SER A 21 28.85 -14.66 11.05
N LEU A 22 28.59 -13.56 11.77
CA LEU A 22 27.54 -12.65 11.34
C LEU A 22 27.95 -12.18 9.95
N ALA A 23 27.43 -12.86 8.93
CA ALA A 23 27.38 -12.30 7.60
C ALA A 23 26.47 -11.08 7.72
N SER A 24 27.07 -9.90 7.91
CA SER A 24 26.43 -8.67 7.49
C SER A 24 26.08 -8.93 6.03
N THR A 25 24.79 -8.98 5.70
CA THR A 25 24.37 -8.87 4.31
C THR A 25 24.78 -7.46 3.89
N GLN A 26 26.01 -7.34 3.41
CA GLN A 26 26.43 -6.25 2.57
C GLN A 26 25.50 -6.34 1.37
N SER A 27 24.44 -5.55 1.41
CA SER A 27 23.62 -5.28 0.24
C SER A 27 24.60 -4.74 -0.79
N ASP A 28 24.94 -5.54 -1.79
CA ASP A 28 25.63 -5.09 -2.99
C ASP A 28 24.70 -4.02 -3.59
N THR A 29 24.99 -2.76 -3.24
CA THR A 29 24.23 -1.59 -3.67
C THR A 29 24.59 -1.32 -5.12
N ALA A 30 24.19 -2.22 -6.01
CA ALA A 30 24.22 -1.98 -7.44
C ALA A 30 23.37 -0.72 -7.70
N SER A 31 24.02 0.40 -8.00
CA SER A 31 23.32 1.64 -8.29
C SER A 31 22.51 1.44 -9.57
N PHE A 32 21.18 1.39 -9.46
CA PHE A 32 20.31 1.34 -10.62
C PHE A 32 20.37 2.68 -11.34
N ASN A 33 20.34 2.64 -12.68
CA ASN A 33 20.22 3.82 -13.52
C ASN A 33 19.09 3.62 -14.54
N ARG A 34 18.82 4.60 -15.40
CA ARG A 34 17.71 4.50 -16.37
C ARG A 34 17.76 3.22 -17.22
N LYS A 35 18.95 2.68 -17.54
CA LYS A 35 19.11 1.45 -18.34
C LYS A 35 18.70 0.18 -17.58
N SER A 36 18.54 0.27 -16.26
CA SER A 36 18.04 -0.81 -15.42
C SER A 36 16.55 -1.10 -15.62
N PHE A 37 15.81 -0.21 -16.30
CA PHE A 37 14.38 -0.33 -16.55
C PHE A 37 14.07 -0.36 -18.07
N PRO A 38 12.96 -0.99 -18.50
CA PRO A 38 12.51 -0.99 -19.90
C PRO A 38 12.41 0.42 -20.51
N GLN A 39 12.54 0.54 -21.83
CA GLN A 39 12.56 1.84 -22.51
C GLN A 39 11.25 2.63 -22.35
N ASP A 40 10.14 1.94 -22.13
CA ASP A 40 8.81 2.49 -21.90
C ASP A 40 8.47 2.71 -20.41
N PHE A 41 9.37 2.37 -19.48
CA PHE A 41 9.22 2.73 -18.07
C PHE A 41 9.28 4.25 -17.88
N VAL A 42 8.26 4.81 -17.20
CA VAL A 42 8.10 6.26 -16.98
C VAL A 42 8.37 6.59 -15.51
N PHE A 43 9.31 7.50 -15.27
CA PHE A 43 9.44 8.17 -13.97
C PHE A 43 8.55 9.41 -13.97
N GLY A 44 7.77 9.62 -12.90
CA GLY A 44 6.85 10.74 -12.78
C GLY A 44 6.70 11.23 -11.35
N VAL A 45 6.01 12.35 -11.18
CA VAL A 45 5.61 12.92 -9.89
C VAL A 45 4.09 13.06 -9.88
N ALA A 46 3.45 12.82 -8.73
CA ALA A 46 2.00 12.95 -8.55
C ALA A 46 1.68 14.10 -7.58
N SER A 47 0.50 14.72 -7.74
CA SER A 47 -0.04 15.76 -6.84
C SER A 47 -1.41 15.35 -6.30
N SER A 48 -1.89 15.99 -5.24
CA SER A 48 -3.10 15.57 -4.51
C SER A 48 -4.40 15.69 -5.33
N ALA A 49 -5.31 14.74 -5.09
CA ALA A 49 -6.50 14.49 -5.91
C ALA A 49 -7.48 15.67 -6.00
N TYR A 50 -7.66 16.43 -4.92
CA TYR A 50 -8.59 17.55 -4.89
C TYR A 50 -8.31 18.62 -5.97
N GLN A 51 -7.06 18.77 -6.38
CA GLN A 51 -6.65 19.75 -7.40
C GLN A 51 -6.99 19.31 -8.85
N TYR A 52 -7.36 18.04 -9.05
CA TYR A 52 -7.68 17.45 -10.37
C TYR A 52 -9.15 17.02 -10.49
N GLU A 53 -9.80 16.63 -9.39
CA GLU A 53 -11.17 16.09 -9.35
C GLU A 53 -12.30 17.15 -9.47
N GLY A 54 -12.13 18.22 -10.25
CA GLY A 54 -13.17 19.24 -10.43
C GLY A 54 -14.51 18.67 -10.95
N ALA A 55 -15.56 19.52 -11.00
CA ALA A 55 -16.89 19.18 -11.52
C ALA A 55 -17.80 18.28 -10.63
N ALA A 56 -17.79 18.49 -9.31
CA ALA A 56 -18.66 17.78 -8.35
C ALA A 56 -20.18 17.92 -8.59
N PHE A 57 -20.59 18.87 -9.44
CA PHE A 57 -22.00 19.20 -9.70
C PHE A 57 -22.43 18.99 -11.15
N GLU A 58 -21.55 18.47 -12.02
CA GLU A 58 -21.79 18.42 -13.46
C GLU A 58 -21.99 16.99 -13.98
N ASP A 59 -21.30 15.99 -13.42
CA ASP A 59 -21.37 14.58 -13.82
C ASP A 59 -21.17 13.66 -12.61
N GLY A 60 -21.38 12.35 -12.75
CA GLY A 60 -21.57 11.33 -11.69
C GLY A 60 -20.59 11.18 -10.51
N LYS A 61 -19.66 12.12 -10.29
CA LYS A 61 -18.96 12.35 -9.02
C LYS A 61 -19.94 13.01 -8.02
N GLY A 62 -20.07 12.44 -6.81
CA GLY A 62 -20.75 13.10 -5.68
C GLY A 62 -19.84 14.08 -4.93
N PRO A 63 -20.38 14.96 -4.08
CA PRO A 63 -19.58 15.90 -3.30
C PRO A 63 -18.60 15.17 -2.36
N SER A 64 -17.34 15.61 -2.34
CA SER A 64 -16.30 15.11 -1.43
C SER A 64 -16.20 15.95 -0.15
N ILE A 65 -15.48 15.46 0.84
CA ILE A 65 -15.21 16.21 2.08
C ILE A 65 -14.48 17.54 1.82
N TRP A 66 -13.65 17.60 0.77
CA TRP A 66 -12.95 18.81 0.37
C TRP A 66 -13.85 19.81 -0.35
N ASP A 67 -14.85 19.32 -1.11
CA ASP A 67 -15.89 20.17 -1.69
C ASP A 67 -16.68 20.85 -0.56
N GLU A 68 -17.16 20.08 0.42
CA GLU A 68 -17.88 20.63 1.58
C GLU A 68 -17.02 21.65 2.36
N TYR A 69 -15.75 21.30 2.62
CA TYR A 69 -14.84 22.12 3.41
C TYR A 69 -14.55 23.47 2.76
N THR A 70 -14.25 23.50 1.46
CA THR A 70 -13.91 24.75 0.74
C THR A 70 -15.11 25.66 0.55
N HIS A 71 -16.32 25.11 0.35
CA HIS A 71 -17.55 25.90 0.29
C HIS A 71 -17.96 26.48 1.63
N LYS A 72 -17.75 25.74 2.72
CA LYS A 72 -18.11 26.18 4.07
C LYS A 72 -17.18 27.27 4.61
N PHE A 73 -15.95 27.32 4.11
CA PHE A 73 -14.92 28.26 4.60
C PHE A 73 -14.23 29.03 3.46
N PRO A 74 -14.97 29.83 2.67
CA PRO A 74 -14.49 30.42 1.42
C PRO A 74 -13.57 31.64 1.60
N SER A 75 -13.29 32.09 2.83
CA SER A 75 -12.40 33.24 3.07
C SER A 75 -11.67 33.17 4.40
N PRO A 76 -10.48 33.81 4.53
CA PRO A 76 -9.76 33.97 5.78
C PRO A 76 -10.70 34.51 6.87
N SER A 77 -10.90 33.72 7.92
CA SER A 77 -11.63 34.14 9.11
C SER A 77 -11.03 33.44 10.31
N LEU A 78 -10.86 34.20 11.38
CA LEU A 78 -10.33 33.73 12.66
C LEU A 78 -11.31 32.76 13.28
N SER A 79 -10.83 31.56 13.61
CA SER A 79 -11.58 30.67 14.48
C SER A 79 -11.57 31.26 15.90
N ALA A 80 -12.73 31.72 16.37
CA ALA A 80 -12.90 32.28 17.71
C ALA A 80 -12.56 31.27 18.82
N SER A 81 -12.53 29.97 18.52
CA SER A 81 -12.31 28.89 19.50
C SER A 81 -10.88 28.36 19.55
N SER A 82 -10.05 28.57 18.52
CA SER A 82 -8.75 27.89 18.42
C SER A 82 -7.54 28.78 18.17
N ASN A 83 -7.73 30.09 17.98
CA ASN A 83 -6.65 31.07 17.74
C ASN A 83 -5.63 30.62 16.68
N SER A 84 -6.06 29.77 15.74
CA SER A 84 -5.25 29.15 14.69
C SER A 84 -5.79 29.55 13.33
N PHE A 85 -4.87 29.86 12.40
CA PHE A 85 -5.21 30.14 11.02
C PHE A 85 -5.65 28.84 10.36
N ILE A 86 -6.95 28.73 10.08
CA ILE A 86 -7.47 27.67 9.21
C ILE A 86 -6.86 27.91 7.82
N CYS A 87 -6.14 26.92 7.30
CA CYS A 87 -5.55 26.96 5.96
C CYS A 87 -6.66 27.19 4.94
N LYS A 88 -6.66 28.36 4.29
CA LYS A 88 -7.74 28.87 3.45
C LYS A 88 -7.17 29.38 2.15
N ILE A 89 -7.80 29.01 1.04
CA ILE A 89 -7.38 29.43 -0.28
C ILE A 89 -7.41 30.97 -0.31
N SER A 90 -6.25 31.59 -0.55
CA SER A 90 -6.00 33.01 -0.27
C SER A 90 -6.90 33.98 -1.06
N ASN A 91 -7.42 33.56 -2.21
CA ASN A 91 -8.31 34.34 -3.08
C ASN A 91 -9.79 33.94 -2.93
N GLY A 92 -10.12 33.04 -2.02
CA GLY A 92 -11.48 32.51 -1.81
C GLY A 92 -12.03 31.64 -2.95
N SER A 93 -11.18 31.17 -3.85
CA SER A 93 -11.59 30.15 -4.82
C SER A 93 -11.78 28.79 -4.15
N ASN A 94 -12.48 27.88 -4.83
CA ASN A 94 -12.67 26.48 -4.44
C ASN A 94 -12.18 25.55 -5.58
N GLY A 95 -12.36 24.25 -5.42
CA GLY A 95 -12.02 23.24 -6.42
C GLY A 95 -13.12 22.97 -7.46
N ASP A 96 -14.20 23.75 -7.53
CA ASP A 96 -15.33 23.49 -8.44
C ASP A 96 -14.90 23.46 -9.90
N VAL A 97 -14.15 24.49 -10.28
CA VAL A 97 -13.40 24.58 -11.53
C VAL A 97 -11.94 24.38 -11.15
N ALA A 98 -11.54 23.11 -11.01
CA ALA A 98 -10.15 22.71 -10.83
C ALA A 98 -9.32 23.05 -12.09
N LEU A 99 -8.22 22.34 -12.39
CA LEU A 99 -7.43 22.53 -13.61
C LEU A 99 -8.20 22.36 -14.95
N ASP A 100 -9.52 22.14 -14.93
CA ASP A 100 -10.40 21.86 -16.07
C ASP A 100 -9.92 20.67 -16.93
N SER A 101 -8.99 19.87 -16.40
CA SER A 101 -8.44 18.67 -17.03
C SER A 101 -9.56 17.67 -17.33
N TYR A 102 -10.58 17.59 -16.46
CA TYR A 102 -11.75 16.73 -16.61
C TYR A 102 -12.51 16.97 -17.92
N HIS A 103 -12.72 18.21 -18.35
CA HIS A 103 -13.43 18.51 -19.60
C HIS A 103 -12.54 18.38 -20.85
N ARG A 104 -11.21 18.36 -20.68
CA ARG A 104 -10.25 18.49 -21.79
C ARG A 104 -9.47 17.20 -22.12
N TYR A 105 -9.42 16.22 -21.21
CA TYR A 105 -8.48 15.09 -21.32
C TYR A 105 -8.79 14.11 -22.46
N LYS A 106 -10.03 13.64 -22.63
CA LYS A 106 -10.34 12.56 -23.60
C LYS A 106 -10.37 13.03 -25.05
N ALA A 107 -11.14 14.08 -25.35
CA ALA A 107 -11.42 14.46 -26.75
C ALA A 107 -10.28 15.26 -27.42
N LYS A 108 -9.49 16.03 -26.67
CA LYS A 108 -8.43 16.90 -27.23
C LYS A 108 -7.01 16.41 -26.94
N GLN A 109 -6.77 15.80 -25.79
CA GLN A 109 -5.42 15.45 -25.33
C GLN A 109 -5.07 13.96 -25.48
N LYS A 110 -6.04 13.12 -25.87
CA LYS A 110 -5.89 11.64 -25.89
C LYS A 110 -5.39 11.10 -24.53
N GLY A 111 -5.84 11.72 -23.44
CA GLY A 111 -5.41 11.40 -22.08
C GLY A 111 -5.89 10.03 -21.62
N LYS A 112 -5.11 9.43 -20.72
CA LYS A 112 -5.47 8.19 -20.02
C LYS A 112 -6.08 8.54 -18.66
N ILE A 113 -7.05 7.75 -18.19
CA ILE A 113 -7.65 7.88 -16.86
C ILE A 113 -7.48 6.59 -16.07
N GLY A 114 -7.22 6.73 -14.78
CA GLY A 114 -7.07 5.61 -13.86
C GLY A 114 -7.57 5.99 -12.48
N ILE A 115 -7.63 4.99 -11.62
CA ILE A 115 -7.85 5.17 -10.18
C ILE A 115 -6.54 4.88 -9.46
N THR A 116 -6.28 5.61 -8.36
CA THR A 116 -5.17 5.31 -7.47
C THR A 116 -5.69 4.49 -6.29
N LEU A 117 -5.11 3.32 -6.07
CA LEU A 117 -5.47 2.39 -5.01
C LEU A 117 -4.32 2.23 -4.04
N GLN A 118 -4.63 2.26 -2.76
CA GLN A 118 -3.69 1.93 -1.70
C GLN A 118 -3.88 0.48 -1.27
N SER A 119 -2.80 -0.28 -1.16
CA SER A 119 -2.83 -1.61 -0.56
C SER A 119 -1.51 -1.92 0.13
N ASN A 120 -1.60 -2.52 1.31
CA ASN A 120 -0.48 -3.23 1.89
C ASN A 120 -0.30 -4.58 1.20
N TRP A 121 0.85 -5.21 1.45
CA TRP A 121 1.00 -6.65 1.25
C TRP A 121 0.68 -7.40 2.55
N PHE A 122 0.14 -8.61 2.44
CA PHE A 122 -0.28 -9.40 3.59
C PHE A 122 0.46 -10.74 3.61
N VAL A 123 1.09 -11.02 4.74
CA VAL A 123 1.82 -12.27 5.02
C VAL A 123 1.03 -13.05 6.05
N PRO A 124 0.81 -14.36 5.91
CA PRO A 124 0.06 -15.11 6.91
C PRO A 124 0.86 -15.17 8.22
N LEU A 125 0.17 -15.04 9.36
CA LEU A 125 0.79 -15.11 10.68
C LEU A 125 1.33 -16.52 10.95
N SER A 126 0.58 -17.56 10.55
CA SER A 126 1.00 -18.96 10.61
C SER A 126 0.74 -19.68 9.28
N ASN A 127 1.23 -20.92 9.15
CA ASN A 127 0.95 -21.77 7.99
C ASN A 127 -0.40 -22.50 8.08
N SER A 128 -1.29 -22.10 8.98
CA SER A 128 -2.63 -22.65 9.07
C SER A 128 -3.43 -22.34 7.80
N LYS A 129 -4.39 -23.19 7.47
CA LYS A 129 -5.26 -22.97 6.31
C LYS A 129 -6.08 -21.68 6.49
N GLU A 130 -6.50 -21.43 7.72
CA GLU A 130 -7.34 -20.29 8.11
C GLU A 130 -6.61 -18.95 7.92
N ASP A 131 -5.31 -18.89 8.26
CA ASP A 131 -4.48 -17.69 8.07
C ASP A 131 -4.12 -17.47 6.60
N LEU A 132 -3.88 -18.55 5.85
CA LEU A 132 -3.70 -18.47 4.40
C LEU A 132 -4.96 -17.93 3.71
N GLU A 133 -6.14 -18.38 4.12
CA GLU A 133 -7.41 -17.83 3.64
C GLU A 133 -7.64 -16.38 4.12
N ALA A 134 -7.12 -16.01 5.30
CA ALA A 134 -7.17 -14.64 5.80
C ALA A 134 -6.38 -13.67 4.92
N VAL A 135 -5.25 -14.09 4.33
CA VAL A 135 -4.51 -13.28 3.35
C VAL A 135 -5.38 -12.92 2.16
N SER A 136 -6.10 -13.89 1.60
CA SER A 136 -7.02 -13.64 0.46
C SER A 136 -8.13 -12.65 0.84
N ARG A 137 -8.72 -12.79 2.03
CA ARG A 137 -9.73 -11.85 2.53
C ARG A 137 -9.14 -10.45 2.77
N ALA A 138 -7.93 -10.35 3.29
CA ALA A 138 -7.26 -9.08 3.50
C ALA A 138 -7.03 -8.34 2.17
N LEU A 139 -6.54 -9.06 1.15
CA LEU A 139 -6.37 -8.53 -0.20
C LEU A 139 -7.71 -8.13 -0.84
N ASP A 140 -8.76 -8.94 -0.68
CA ASP A 140 -10.09 -8.61 -1.18
C ASP A 140 -10.65 -7.32 -0.56
N PHE A 141 -10.47 -7.11 0.74
CA PHE A 141 -10.99 -5.93 1.44
C PHE A 141 -10.08 -4.68 1.35
N ASN A 142 -8.81 -4.81 0.94
CA ASN A 142 -7.91 -3.68 0.70
C ASN A 142 -7.83 -3.27 -0.78
N LEU A 143 -7.65 -4.24 -1.67
CA LEU A 143 -7.42 -4.01 -3.09
C LEU A 143 -8.60 -4.48 -3.93
N GLY A 144 -9.07 -5.71 -3.69
CA GLY A 144 -10.09 -6.37 -4.50
C GLY A 144 -11.44 -5.66 -4.48
N TRP A 145 -11.76 -4.91 -3.43
CA TRP A 145 -12.98 -4.13 -3.31
C TRP A 145 -13.15 -3.19 -4.52
N PHE A 146 -12.05 -2.57 -4.97
CA PHE A 146 -12.06 -1.67 -6.12
C PHE A 146 -11.57 -2.37 -7.39
N MET A 147 -10.54 -3.21 -7.32
CA MET A 147 -9.99 -3.89 -8.50
C MET A 147 -10.93 -4.91 -9.12
N SER A 148 -11.70 -5.66 -8.32
CA SER A 148 -12.59 -6.69 -8.84
C SER A 148 -13.76 -6.10 -9.64
N PRO A 149 -14.46 -5.03 -9.21
CA PRO A 149 -15.45 -4.38 -10.06
C PRO A 149 -14.86 -3.81 -11.35
N LEU A 150 -13.67 -3.22 -11.31
CA LEU A 150 -13.00 -2.69 -12.49
C LEU A 150 -12.63 -3.77 -13.51
N THR A 151 -12.31 -4.98 -13.08
CA THR A 151 -11.89 -6.07 -13.99
C THR A 151 -12.99 -7.04 -14.37
N SER A 152 -13.92 -7.32 -13.44
CA SER A 152 -14.96 -8.33 -13.61
C SER A 152 -16.38 -7.75 -13.67
N GLY A 153 -16.60 -6.55 -13.14
CA GLY A 153 -17.93 -5.96 -12.93
C GLY A 153 -18.61 -6.35 -11.62
N GLU A 154 -17.93 -7.12 -10.76
CA GLU A 154 -18.46 -7.59 -9.47
C GLU A 154 -17.47 -7.36 -8.31
N TYR A 155 -18.00 -7.20 -7.10
CA TYR A 155 -17.20 -7.26 -5.87
C TYR A 155 -16.62 -8.66 -5.65
N PRO A 156 -15.50 -8.81 -4.90
CA PRO A 156 -14.95 -10.12 -4.54
C PRO A 156 -15.98 -11.06 -3.90
N SER A 157 -15.85 -12.36 -4.16
CA SER A 157 -16.79 -13.37 -3.63
C SER A 157 -16.81 -13.41 -2.11
N SER A 158 -15.64 -13.24 -1.46
CA SER A 158 -15.52 -13.16 -0.01
C SER A 158 -16.33 -12.00 0.57
N MET A 159 -16.21 -10.81 -0.01
CA MET A 159 -16.96 -9.62 0.40
C MET A 159 -18.46 -9.82 0.25
N ARG A 160 -18.92 -10.35 -0.89
CA ARG A 160 -20.35 -10.63 -1.10
C ARG A 160 -20.91 -11.60 -0.07
N SER A 161 -20.12 -12.61 0.32
CA SER A 161 -20.52 -13.60 1.32
C SER A 161 -20.52 -13.04 2.74
N LEU A 162 -19.52 -12.23 3.11
CA LEU A 162 -19.32 -11.76 4.49
C LEU A 162 -20.14 -10.50 4.80
N VAL A 163 -20.20 -9.57 3.86
CA VAL A 163 -20.93 -8.29 4.03
C VAL A 163 -22.44 -8.49 3.78
N GLY A 164 -22.79 -9.41 2.88
CA GLY A 164 -24.18 -9.75 2.56
C GLY A 164 -24.96 -8.57 2.01
N GLU A 165 -26.20 -8.38 2.48
CA GLU A 165 -27.12 -7.38 1.95
C GLU A 165 -26.69 -5.91 2.21
N ARG A 166 -25.71 -5.66 3.08
CA ARG A 166 -25.10 -4.32 3.23
C ARG A 166 -24.25 -3.93 2.03
N LEU A 167 -23.77 -4.89 1.25
CA LEU A 167 -22.99 -4.64 0.05
C LEU A 167 -23.95 -4.40 -1.13
N PRO A 168 -23.99 -3.19 -1.72
CA PRO A 168 -24.87 -2.92 -2.84
C PRO A 168 -24.57 -3.84 -4.02
N LYS A 169 -25.60 -4.16 -4.82
CA LYS A 169 -25.46 -5.00 -6.01
C LYS A 169 -25.45 -4.10 -7.24
N PHE A 170 -24.45 -4.25 -8.10
CA PHE A 170 -24.46 -3.57 -9.39
C PHE A 170 -25.59 -4.12 -10.26
N SER A 171 -26.39 -3.24 -10.85
CA SER A 171 -27.25 -3.63 -11.97
C SER A 171 -26.39 -4.06 -13.16
N LYS A 172 -26.95 -4.84 -14.09
CA LYS A 172 -26.25 -5.25 -15.32
C LYS A 172 -25.66 -4.05 -16.08
N LYS A 173 -26.37 -2.92 -16.13
CA LYS A 173 -25.90 -1.69 -16.77
C LYS A 173 -24.70 -1.09 -16.04
N GLN A 174 -24.74 -1.02 -14.71
CA GLN A 174 -23.61 -0.51 -13.91
C GLN A 174 -22.39 -1.42 -14.02
N ALA A 175 -22.56 -2.74 -13.88
CA ALA A 175 -21.49 -3.72 -14.03
C ALA A 175 -20.81 -3.62 -15.40
N GLY A 176 -21.59 -3.45 -16.47
CA GLY A 176 -21.06 -3.23 -17.82
C GLY A 176 -20.36 -1.88 -18.00
N SER A 177 -20.73 -0.86 -17.22
CA SER A 177 -20.11 0.47 -17.30
C SER A 177 -18.81 0.57 -16.50
N ILE A 178 -18.70 -0.13 -15.36
CA ILE A 178 -17.51 -0.10 -14.50
C ILE A 178 -16.41 -1.06 -14.98
N LYS A 179 -16.78 -2.19 -15.57
CA LYS A 179 -15.83 -3.17 -16.09
C LYS A 179 -15.00 -2.55 -17.22
N GLY A 180 -13.69 -2.51 -17.04
CA GLY A 180 -12.73 -1.91 -17.98
C GLY A 180 -12.71 -0.38 -17.98
N SER A 181 -13.30 0.28 -16.97
CA SER A 181 -13.40 1.74 -16.90
C SER A 181 -12.09 2.44 -16.46
N PHE A 182 -10.94 1.91 -16.86
CA PHE A 182 -9.62 2.46 -16.54
C PHE A 182 -8.61 2.14 -17.66
N ASP A 183 -7.68 3.07 -17.90
CA ASP A 183 -6.54 2.92 -18.82
C ASP A 183 -5.25 2.51 -18.08
N PHE A 184 -5.19 2.78 -16.77
CA PHE A 184 -4.10 2.41 -15.87
C PHE A 184 -4.58 2.32 -14.41
N ILE A 185 -3.79 1.71 -13.54
CA ILE A 185 -3.95 1.72 -12.09
C ILE A 185 -2.79 2.52 -11.47
N GLY A 186 -3.11 3.52 -10.66
CA GLY A 186 -2.18 4.08 -9.71
C GLY A 186 -2.10 3.17 -8.49
N LEU A 187 -0.89 2.89 -8.01
CA LEU A 187 -0.66 2.06 -6.84
C LEU A 187 0.12 2.84 -5.78
N ASN A 188 -0.49 2.98 -4.61
CA ASN A 188 0.13 3.51 -3.41
C ASN A 188 0.56 2.33 -2.53
N TYR A 189 1.87 2.19 -2.32
CA TYR A 189 2.45 1.12 -1.50
C TYR A 189 3.44 1.68 -0.49
N TYR A 190 3.26 1.28 0.77
CA TYR A 190 4.10 1.75 1.87
C TYR A 190 4.62 0.64 2.78
N SER A 191 3.82 -0.43 3.00
CA SER A 191 4.05 -1.37 4.10
C SER A 191 3.48 -2.76 3.83
N ALA A 192 3.73 -3.68 4.76
CA ALA A 192 3.11 -4.99 4.82
C ALA A 192 2.68 -5.33 6.25
N ASN A 193 1.76 -6.28 6.40
CA ASN A 193 1.32 -6.78 7.70
C ASN A 193 1.31 -8.30 7.74
N TYR A 194 1.52 -8.86 8.93
CA TYR A 194 1.09 -10.22 9.21
C TYR A 194 -0.42 -10.24 9.42
N VAL A 195 -1.10 -11.29 8.95
CA VAL A 195 -2.54 -11.44 9.11
C VAL A 195 -2.92 -12.83 9.59
N ALA A 196 -3.95 -12.90 10.43
CA ALA A 196 -4.51 -14.16 10.91
C ALA A 196 -6.03 -14.16 10.79
N HIS A 197 -6.61 -15.36 10.75
CA HIS A 197 -8.06 -15.50 10.87
C HIS A 197 -8.53 -14.99 12.24
N LYS A 198 -9.54 -14.12 12.21
CA LYS A 198 -10.25 -13.68 13.41
C LYS A 198 -11.64 -14.29 13.40
N SER A 199 -11.91 -15.18 14.34
CA SER A 199 -13.26 -15.74 14.49
C SER A 199 -14.26 -14.61 14.73
N GLN A 200 -15.45 -14.80 14.18
CA GLN A 200 -16.55 -13.85 14.33
C GLN A 200 -16.86 -13.69 15.83
N SER A 201 -16.59 -12.51 16.38
CA SER A 201 -17.02 -12.19 17.74
C SER A 201 -18.54 -12.06 17.75
N ASN A 202 -19.17 -12.26 18.92
CA ASN A 202 -20.57 -11.87 19.17
C ASN A 202 -20.78 -10.34 19.12
N ASP A 203 -19.81 -9.60 18.57
CA ASP A 203 -19.86 -8.16 18.44
C ASP A 203 -20.89 -7.81 17.37
N THR A 204 -21.94 -7.11 17.79
CA THR A 204 -23.14 -6.87 17.00
C THR A 204 -23.00 -5.68 16.04
N HIS A 205 -21.79 -5.11 15.93
CA HIS A 205 -21.52 -3.92 15.14
C HIS A 205 -20.66 -4.26 13.92
N PRO A 206 -21.28 -4.72 12.82
CA PRO A 206 -20.57 -4.92 11.56
C PRO A 206 -19.95 -3.61 11.08
N SER A 207 -18.72 -3.66 10.62
CA SER A 207 -17.93 -2.51 10.20
C SER A 207 -16.90 -2.92 9.15
N TYR A 208 -16.33 -1.94 8.48
CA TYR A 208 -15.19 -2.15 7.59
C TYR A 208 -14.06 -2.98 8.23
N GLU A 209 -13.77 -2.73 9.51
CA GLU A 209 -12.68 -3.40 10.24
C GLU A 209 -13.02 -4.84 10.63
N THR A 210 -14.30 -5.16 10.82
CA THR A 210 -14.73 -6.46 11.32
C THR A 210 -15.17 -7.41 10.21
N ASP A 211 -15.69 -6.91 9.09
CA ASP A 211 -16.31 -7.71 8.03
C ASP A 211 -15.37 -8.73 7.36
N SER A 212 -14.06 -8.45 7.33
CA SER A 212 -13.08 -9.34 6.68
C SER A 212 -12.78 -10.61 7.48
N HIS A 213 -13.11 -10.64 8.77
CA HIS A 213 -12.69 -11.71 9.70
C HIS A 213 -11.15 -11.91 9.67
N VAL A 214 -10.42 -10.80 9.65
CA VAL A 214 -8.95 -10.75 9.65
C VAL A 214 -8.47 -9.90 10.83
N ALA A 215 -7.46 -10.40 11.53
CA ALA A 215 -6.65 -9.61 12.45
C ALA A 215 -5.32 -9.27 11.78
N SER A 216 -4.84 -8.03 11.96
CA SER A 216 -3.60 -7.53 11.38
C SER A 216 -2.57 -7.27 12.48
N PHE A 217 -1.31 -7.62 12.21
CA PHE A 217 -0.21 -7.53 13.16
C PHE A 217 1.02 -6.94 12.46
N PHE A 218 1.82 -6.19 13.23
CA PHE A 218 3.11 -5.68 12.77
C PHE A 218 4.26 -6.67 13.05
N GLU A 219 4.04 -7.65 13.92
CA GLU A 219 5.05 -8.56 14.42
C GLU A 219 4.57 -10.02 14.40
N ARG A 220 5.52 -10.95 14.27
CA ARG A 220 5.33 -12.39 14.46
C ARG A 220 6.39 -12.89 15.43
N ASP A 221 5.96 -13.56 16.49
CA ASP A 221 6.84 -14.05 17.57
C ASP A 221 7.72 -12.93 18.18
N GLY A 222 7.18 -11.71 18.30
CA GLY A 222 7.88 -10.52 18.79
C GLY A 222 8.89 -9.92 17.80
N ILE A 223 8.90 -10.39 16.54
CA ILE A 223 9.78 -9.88 15.49
C ILE A 223 8.94 -9.05 14.50
N PRO A 224 9.23 -7.74 14.34
CA PRO A 224 8.58 -6.91 13.33
C PRO A 224 8.77 -7.42 11.91
N ILE A 225 7.74 -7.26 11.06
CA ILE A 225 7.80 -7.66 9.66
C ILE A 225 8.91 -6.94 8.89
N GLY A 226 9.27 -5.73 9.33
CA GLY A 226 10.37 -4.94 8.80
C GLY A 226 10.75 -3.78 9.74
N PRO A 227 11.83 -3.05 9.43
CA PRO A 227 12.24 -1.87 10.19
C PRO A 227 11.12 -0.82 10.27
N LYS A 228 10.90 -0.27 11.46
CA LYS A 228 9.87 0.76 11.68
C LYS A 228 10.37 2.14 11.23
N ALA A 229 9.51 2.89 10.57
CA ALA A 229 9.76 4.28 10.20
C ALA A 229 9.29 5.27 11.29
N GLY A 230 9.18 6.56 10.97
CA GLY A 230 8.67 7.57 11.90
C GLY A 230 7.23 7.29 12.34
N SER A 231 6.39 6.88 11.40
CA SER A 231 4.98 6.54 11.64
C SER A 231 4.81 5.14 12.22
N PHE A 232 3.89 4.99 13.18
CA PHE A 232 3.68 3.70 13.85
C PHE A 232 3.19 2.57 12.93
N TRP A 233 2.53 2.92 11.82
CA TRP A 233 1.91 2.01 10.87
C TRP A 233 2.84 1.61 9.70
N LEU A 234 3.98 2.29 9.54
CA LEU A 234 4.88 2.12 8.39
C LEU A 234 6.08 1.25 8.79
N LEU A 235 6.05 0.00 8.34
CA LEU A 235 7.16 -0.95 8.47
C LEU A 235 7.71 -1.24 7.07
N VAL A 236 9.01 -1.00 6.91
CA VAL A 236 9.70 -1.06 5.61
C VAL A 236 9.77 -2.51 5.14
N TYR A 237 9.01 -2.86 4.10
CA TYR A 237 8.91 -4.22 3.57
C TYR A 237 8.94 -4.28 2.03
N PRO A 238 10.07 -3.99 1.38
CA PRO A 238 10.13 -3.76 -0.07
C PRO A 238 9.77 -4.99 -0.92
N SER A 239 9.96 -6.22 -0.41
CA SER A 239 9.52 -7.43 -1.11
C SER A 239 8.01 -7.53 -1.27
N GLY A 240 7.23 -6.92 -0.36
CA GLY A 240 5.78 -6.88 -0.48
C GLY A 240 5.30 -6.10 -1.71
N LEU A 241 6.04 -5.07 -2.14
CA LEU A 241 5.72 -4.35 -3.38
C LEU A 241 5.86 -5.26 -4.60
N HIS A 242 6.92 -6.05 -4.66
CA HIS A 242 7.10 -7.06 -5.71
C HIS A 242 5.93 -8.05 -5.72
N ASP A 243 5.60 -8.64 -4.56
CA ASP A 243 4.57 -9.66 -4.48
C ASP A 243 3.18 -9.10 -4.83
N LEU A 244 2.90 -7.87 -4.42
CA LEU A 244 1.67 -7.16 -4.77
C LEU A 244 1.57 -6.89 -6.29
N LEU A 245 2.65 -6.44 -6.93
CA LEU A 245 2.68 -6.24 -8.39
C LEU A 245 2.47 -7.56 -9.14
N VAL A 246 3.13 -8.63 -8.72
CA VAL A 246 2.97 -9.98 -9.30
C VAL A 246 1.56 -10.51 -9.07
N TYR A 247 0.96 -10.25 -7.90
CA TYR A 247 -0.42 -10.59 -7.60
C TYR A 247 -1.39 -9.85 -8.53
N ILE A 248 -1.27 -8.53 -8.66
CA ILE A 248 -2.14 -7.72 -9.53
C ILE A 248 -2.06 -8.23 -10.97
N LYS A 249 -0.84 -8.50 -11.46
CA LYS A 249 -0.63 -9.08 -12.78
C LYS A 249 -1.43 -10.35 -13.02
N LYS A 250 -1.36 -11.29 -12.08
CA LYS A 250 -2.03 -12.60 -12.17
C LYS A 250 -3.54 -12.52 -11.97
N ALA A 251 -4.00 -11.69 -11.03
CA ALA A 251 -5.40 -11.63 -10.62
C ALA A 251 -6.26 -10.71 -11.50
N TYR A 252 -5.66 -9.69 -12.14
CA TYR A 252 -6.39 -8.58 -12.75
C TYR A 252 -5.98 -8.27 -14.20
N ASN A 253 -5.54 -9.29 -14.95
CA ASN A 253 -5.19 -9.21 -16.38
C ASN A 253 -4.04 -8.26 -16.71
N ASP A 254 -3.00 -8.20 -15.87
CA ASP A 254 -1.76 -7.44 -16.12
C ASP A 254 -2.00 -5.99 -16.60
N PRO A 255 -2.70 -5.16 -15.81
CA PRO A 255 -2.98 -3.78 -16.20
C PRO A 255 -1.69 -2.95 -16.22
N VAL A 256 -1.73 -1.81 -16.92
CA VAL A 256 -0.67 -0.79 -16.78
C VAL A 256 -0.72 -0.23 -15.37
N ILE A 257 0.40 -0.31 -14.64
CA ILE A 257 0.51 0.19 -13.26
C ILE A 257 1.52 1.33 -13.20
N TYR A 258 1.16 2.40 -12.50
CA TYR A 258 2.09 3.43 -12.04
C TYR A 258 2.17 3.36 -10.53
N ILE A 259 3.39 3.31 -9.98
CA ILE A 259 3.58 3.53 -8.54
C ILE A 259 3.39 5.02 -8.29
N THR A 260 2.21 5.39 -7.82
CA THR A 260 1.79 6.80 -7.64
C THR A 260 2.24 7.35 -6.30
N GLU A 261 2.37 6.50 -5.30
CA GLU A 261 3.00 6.84 -4.03
C GLU A 261 3.84 5.68 -3.48
N ASN A 262 5.03 6.02 -3.03
CA ASN A 262 5.92 5.17 -2.26
C ASN A 262 6.88 6.10 -1.51
N GLY A 263 7.04 5.92 -0.20
CA GLY A 263 7.84 6.82 0.60
C GLY A 263 7.96 6.39 2.05
N VAL A 264 8.83 7.09 2.78
CA VAL A 264 9.09 6.82 4.19
C VAL A 264 9.27 8.12 4.95
N ASP A 265 8.69 8.17 6.14
CA ASP A 265 8.85 9.26 7.08
C ASP A 265 9.90 8.93 8.14
N GLU A 266 10.43 9.97 8.75
CA GLU A 266 11.37 9.87 9.86
C GLU A 266 10.76 10.53 11.09
N THR A 267 11.19 10.10 12.27
CA THR A 267 10.76 10.76 13.51
C THR A 267 11.26 12.20 13.52
N ASP A 268 10.35 13.16 13.74
CA ASP A 268 10.72 14.56 13.84
C ASP A 268 11.63 14.80 15.05
N ASN A 269 12.78 15.42 14.79
CA ASN A 269 13.71 15.87 15.81
C ASN A 269 14.01 17.36 15.58
N PRO A 270 13.30 18.27 16.28
CA PRO A 270 13.42 19.71 16.05
C PRO A 270 14.78 20.29 16.49
N THR A 271 15.58 19.51 17.22
CA THR A 271 16.91 19.91 17.68
C THR A 271 18.03 19.45 16.74
N LEU A 272 17.72 18.63 15.73
CA LEU A 272 18.70 18.10 14.79
C LEU A 272 19.22 19.24 13.88
N PRO A 273 20.55 19.48 13.82
CA PRO A 273 21.10 20.48 12.92
C PRO A 273 20.74 20.16 11.46
N LEU A 274 20.42 21.17 10.65
CA LEU A 274 20.05 20.99 9.23
C LEU A 274 21.07 20.14 8.46
N LYS A 275 22.36 20.33 8.72
CA LYS A 275 23.42 19.56 8.05
C LYS A 275 23.32 18.05 8.33
N GLU A 276 22.85 17.68 9.52
CA GLU A 276 22.63 16.28 9.90
C GLU A 276 21.28 15.78 9.37
N ALA A 277 20.22 16.61 9.43
CA ALA A 277 18.91 16.28 8.87
C ALA A 277 18.93 16.01 7.35
N LEU A 278 19.86 16.62 6.61
CA LEU A 278 20.07 16.37 5.18
C LEU A 278 20.76 15.04 4.88
N ILE A 279 21.29 14.32 5.88
CA ILE A 279 21.94 13.01 5.72
C ILE A 279 20.86 11.92 5.76
N ASP A 280 20.10 11.85 4.68
CA ASP A 280 18.88 11.06 4.57
C ASP A 280 19.13 9.63 4.06
N ASN A 281 20.03 8.91 4.73
CA ASN A 281 20.44 7.56 4.30
C ASN A 281 19.28 6.56 4.38
N GLN A 282 18.36 6.72 5.34
CA GLN A 282 17.23 5.82 5.50
C GLN A 282 16.25 5.91 4.33
N ARG A 283 15.88 7.12 3.89
CA ARG A 283 14.99 7.29 2.73
C ARG A 283 15.69 6.90 1.42
N ILE A 284 16.99 7.19 1.29
CA ILE A 284 17.80 6.73 0.14
C ILE A 284 17.75 5.20 0.05
N ASP A 285 18.06 4.49 1.14
CA ASP A 285 18.04 3.03 1.16
C ASP A 285 16.62 2.46 0.93
N TYR A 286 15.59 3.07 1.53
CA TYR A 286 14.20 2.74 1.27
C TYR A 286 13.87 2.74 -0.22
N PHE A 287 14.18 3.83 -0.93
CA PHE A 287 13.91 3.95 -2.36
C PHE A 287 14.74 2.96 -3.18
N HIS A 288 16.01 2.77 -2.84
CA HIS A 288 16.87 1.79 -3.52
C HIS A 288 16.31 0.37 -3.42
N GLN A 289 15.90 -0.04 -2.22
CA GLN A 289 15.33 -1.37 -2.02
C GLN A 289 13.99 -1.53 -2.75
N HIS A 290 13.06 -0.59 -2.63
CA HIS A 290 11.76 -0.68 -3.32
C HIS A 290 11.92 -0.69 -4.85
N LEU A 291 12.76 0.17 -5.41
CA LEU A 291 13.04 0.19 -6.85
C LEU A 291 13.69 -1.12 -7.33
N SER A 292 14.55 -1.75 -6.53
CA SER A 292 15.12 -3.07 -6.83
C SER A 292 14.04 -4.14 -6.94
N PHE A 293 13.05 -4.14 -6.04
CA PHE A 293 11.95 -5.09 -6.08
C PHE A 293 10.94 -4.79 -7.20
N VAL A 294 10.71 -3.52 -7.53
CA VAL A 294 9.97 -3.14 -8.75
C VAL A 294 10.69 -3.66 -10.00
N GLN A 295 12.01 -3.49 -10.09
CA GLN A 295 12.79 -4.01 -11.21
C GLN A 295 12.67 -5.53 -11.34
N LYS A 296 12.65 -6.27 -10.21
CA LYS A 296 12.43 -7.72 -10.21
C LYS A 296 11.03 -8.09 -10.72
N ALA A 297 9.99 -7.32 -10.36
CA ALA A 297 8.62 -7.58 -10.77
C ALA A 297 8.36 -7.32 -12.27
N ILE A 298 9.19 -6.48 -12.90
CA ILE A 298 9.14 -6.18 -14.34
C ILE A 298 9.69 -7.33 -15.19
N LYS A 299 10.64 -8.11 -14.67
CA LYS A 299 11.27 -9.23 -15.39
C LYS A 299 10.37 -10.47 -15.44
#